data_AF-A0A6J7VQ48-F1
#
_entry.id   AF-A0A6J7VQ48-F1
#
_cell.length_a   1.000
_cell.length_b   1.000
_cell.length_c   1.000
_cell.angle_alpha   90.00
_cell.angle_beta   90.00
_cell.angle_gamma   90.00
#
_symmetry.space_group_name_H-M   'P 1'
#
loop_
_entity.id
_entity.type
_entity.pdbx_description
1 polymer ?
#
loop_
_entity_poly.entity_id
_entity_poly.type
_entity_poly.pdbx_seq_one_letter_code
_entity_poly.pdbx_strand_id
1 'polypeptide(L)' 'MILAKPENQNDLVKLNQIAQGLGLDSKIKEDLVEASADANFAAKLNKAAFDAGITLTSLTSIRPTLEETFFEMTVN' A
#
# COMPACT_ATOMS: atom_id res chain seq x y z
N MET A 1 2.09 -3.61 -6.39
CA MET A 1 1.15 -3.15 -5.36
C MET A 1 1.82 -3.23 -3.99
N ILE A 2 1.44 -2.35 -3.07
CA ILE A 2 1.93 -2.32 -1.69
C ILE A 2 0.75 -2.55 -0.74
N LEU A 3 0.91 -3.42 0.24
CA LEU A 3 -0.04 -3.64 1.33
C LEU A 3 0.60 -3.17 2.65
N ALA A 4 -0.04 -2.23 3.33
CA ALA A 4 0.44 -1.68 4.59
C ALA A 4 -0.61 -1.86 5.68
N LYS A 5 -0.23 -2.48 6.79
CA LYS A 5 -1.09 -2.72 7.93
C LYS A 5 -0.58 -1.92 9.14
N PRO A 6 -1.36 -0.99 9.70
CA PRO A 6 -0.98 -0.32 10.94
C PRO A 6 -1.16 -1.24 12.16
N GLU A 7 -0.53 -0.90 13.27
CA GLU A 7 -0.76 -1.55 14.57
C GLU A 7 -2.14 -1.18 15.14
N ASN A 8 -2.51 0.10 15.02
CA ASN A 8 -3.81 0.60 15.45
C ASN A 8 -4.73 0.82 14.24
N GLN A 9 -5.93 0.26 14.29
CA GLN A 9 -6.93 0.45 13.22
C GLN A 9 -7.38 1.90 13.07
N ASN A 10 -7.33 2.68 14.15
CA ASN A 10 -7.64 4.12 14.09
C ASN A 10 -6.69 4.89 13.16
N ASP A 11 -5.48 4.36 12.94
CA ASP A 11 -4.51 4.95 12.02
C ASP A 11 -4.76 4.59 10.55
N LEU A 12 -5.67 3.66 10.23
CA LEU A 12 -5.93 3.24 8.84
C LEU A 12 -6.33 4.40 7.94
N VAL A 13 -7.21 5.27 8.43
CA VAL A 13 -7.68 6.44 7.67
C VAL A 13 -6.52 7.39 7.41
N LYS A 14 -5.70 7.65 8.43
CA LYS A 14 -4.54 8.54 8.34
C LYS A 14 -3.45 7.95 7.43
N LEU A 15 -3.17 6.65 7.55
CA LEU A 15 -2.24 5.92 6.69
C LEU A 15 -2.67 5.98 5.22
N ASN A 16 -3.97 5.81 4.95
CA ASN A 16 -4.50 5.94 3.59
C ASN A 16 -4.37 7.37 3.07
N GLN A 17 -4.66 8.39 3.88
CA GLN A 17 -4.47 9.79 3.51
C GLN A 17 -3.00 10.11 3.19
N ILE A 18 -2.05 9.55 3.96
CA ILE A 18 -0.62 9.70 3.69
C ILE A 18 -0.27 9.07 2.34
N ALA A 19 -0.77 7.86 2.06
CA ALA A 19 -0.53 7.20 0.78
C ALA A 19 -1.11 7.99 -0.42
N GLN A 20 -2.34 8.51 -0.29
CA GLN A 20 -2.95 9.38 -1.30
C GLN A 20 -2.19 10.72 -1.47
N GLY A 21 -1.74 11.31 -0.36
CA GLY A 21 -0.94 12.54 -0.37
C GLY A 21 0.44 12.38 -1.03
N LEU A 22 0.95 11.15 -1.10
CA LEU A 22 2.17 10.80 -1.85
C LEU A 22 1.90 10.60 -3.35
N GLY A 23 0.67 10.80 -3.82
CA GLY A 23 0.26 10.75 -5.22
C GLY A 23 -0.15 9.36 -5.71
N LEU A 24 -0.51 8.45 -4.80
CA LEU A 24 -0.92 7.09 -5.17
C LEU A 24 -2.43 6.88 -5.13
N ASP A 25 -2.89 5.96 -5.97
CA ASP A 25 -4.19 5.32 -5.80
C ASP A 25 -4.09 4.30 -4.66
N SER A 26 -4.57 4.68 -3.47
CA SER A 26 -4.67 3.79 -2.32
C SER A 26 -6.11 3.67 -1.81
N LYS A 27 -6.42 2.47 -1.32
CA LYS A 27 -7.74 2.08 -0.82
C LYS A 27 -7.56 1.32 0.49
N ILE A 28 -8.49 1.54 1.42
CA ILE A 28 -8.58 0.77 2.65
C ILE A 28 -9.33 -0.53 2.34
N LYS A 29 -8.71 -1.68 2.62
CA LYS A 29 -9.33 -3.00 2.57
C LYS A 29 -9.30 -3.61 3.95
N GLU A 30 -10.47 -3.72 4.57
CA GLU A 30 -10.66 -4.30 5.90
C GLU A 30 -9.76 -3.63 6.94
N ASP A 31 -8.59 -4.21 7.20
CA ASP A 31 -7.64 -3.83 8.24
C ASP A 31 -6.30 -3.34 7.68
N LEU A 32 -6.19 -3.13 6.36
CA LEU A 32 -4.96 -2.70 5.69
C LEU A 32 -5.22 -1.65 4.60
N VAL A 33 -4.17 -0.93 4.22
CA VAL A 33 -4.15 -0.01 3.08
C VAL A 33 -3.46 -0.70 1.91
N GLU A 34 -4.19 -0.84 0.82
CA GLU A 34 -3.70 -1.31 -0.49
C GLU A 34 -3.38 -0.10 -1.35
N ALA A 35 -2.16 -0.02 -1.87
CA ALA A 35 -1.71 1.08 -2.72
C ALA A 35 -1.09 0.55 -4.02
N SER A 36 -1.52 1.11 -5.15
CA SER A 36 -0.99 0.80 -6.48
C SER A 36 0.32 1.55 -6.69
N ALA A 37 1.44 0.93 -6.28
CA ALA A 37 2.77 1.50 -6.45
C ALA A 37 3.86 0.45 -6.67
N ASP A 38 5.01 0.95 -7.15
CA ASP A 38 6.27 0.23 -7.29
C ASP A 38 6.95 -0.06 -5.95
N ALA A 39 7.89 -1.01 -5.97
CA ALA A 39 8.62 -1.47 -4.78
C ALA A 39 9.36 -0.36 -4.01
N ASN A 40 9.76 0.72 -4.69
CA ASN A 40 10.42 1.88 -4.06
C ASN A 40 9.48 2.69 -3.15
N PHE A 41 8.16 2.51 -3.28
CA PHE A 41 7.20 3.23 -2.47
C PHE A 41 7.12 2.73 -1.03
N ALA A 42 7.37 1.44 -0.78
CA ALA A 42 7.32 0.88 0.57
C ALA A 42 8.21 1.67 1.54
N ALA A 43 9.43 2.03 1.13
CA ALA A 43 10.32 2.84 1.94
C ALA A 43 9.77 4.24 2.23
N LYS A 44 9.14 4.90 1.24
CA LYS A 44 8.52 6.22 1.41
C LYS A 44 7.31 6.17 2.33
N LEU A 45 6.43 5.19 2.15
CA LEU A 45 5.26 5.00 3.00
C LEU A 45 5.65 4.68 4.44
N ASN A 46 6.61 3.79 4.64
CA ASN A 46 7.12 3.48 5.98
C ASN A 46 7.63 4.75 6.68
N LYS A 47 8.47 5.53 6.00
CA LYS A 47 9.01 6.76 6.56
C LYS A 47 7.89 7.77 6.91
N ALA A 48 6.92 7.94 6.01
CA ALA A 48 5.81 8.88 6.24
C ALA A 48 4.84 8.41 7.35
N ALA A 49 4.57 7.10 7.43
CA ALA A 49 3.79 6.50 8.51
C ALA A 49 4.48 6.72 9.86
N PHE A 50 5.78 6.43 9.94
CA PHE A 50 6.58 6.63 11.15
C PHE A 50 6.61 8.10 11.59
N ASP A 51 6.81 9.04 10.65
CA ASP A 51 6.79 10.48 10.93
C ASP A 51 5.43 10.97 11.46
N ALA A 52 4.34 10.35 10.97
CA ALA A 52 2.99 10.61 11.44
C ALA A 52 2.63 9.92 12.77
N GLY A 53 3.56 9.19 13.38
CA GLY A 53 3.38 8.43 14.62
C GLY A 53 2.70 7.08 14.46
N ILE A 54 2.62 6.56 13.23
CA ILE A 54 1.94 5.30 12.89
C ILE A 54 2.99 4.18 12.82
N THR A 55 2.85 3.18 13.70
CA THR A 55 3.62 1.94 13.62
C THR A 55 2.92 0.97 12.68
N LEU A 56 3.66 0.41 11.72
CA LEU A 56 3.15 -0.62 10.81
C LEU A 56 3.48 -2.02 11.37
N THR A 57 2.48 -2.89 11.46
CA THR A 57 2.66 -4.31 11.79
C THR A 57 3.09 -5.13 10.58
N SER A 58 2.76 -4.67 9.37
CA SER A 58 3.19 -5.31 8.12
C SER A 58 3.27 -4.30 6.99
N LEU A 59 4.27 -4.48 6.12
CA LEU A 59 4.44 -3.69 4.91
C LEU A 59 5.02 -4.59 3.82
N THR A 60 4.18 -5.00 2.87
CA THR A 60 4.53 -5.99 1.84
C THR A 60 4.40 -5.38 0.47
N SER A 61 5.45 -5.51 -0.35
CA SER A 61 5.38 -5.19 -1.78
C SER A 61 5.08 -6.46 -2.55
N ILE A 62 3.90 -6.53 -3.17
CA ILE A 62 3.55 -7.62 -4.07
C ILE A 62 3.93 -7.19 -5.49
N ARG A 63 4.82 -7.97 -6.10
CA ARG A 63 5.08 -7.89 -7.54
C ARG A 63 3.96 -8.61 -8.27
N PRO A 64 3.44 -8.07 -9.38
CA PRO A 64 2.49 -8.80 -10.20
C PRO A 64 3.10 -10.15 -10.58
N THR A 65 2.29 -11.19 -10.49
CA THR A 65 2.70 -12.53 -10.91
C THR A 65 2.72 -12.60 -12.45
N LEU A 66 3.49 -13.53 -13.00
CA LEU A 66 3.49 -13.78 -14.46
C LEU A 66 2.11 -14.24 -14.94
N GLU A 67 1.31 -14.90 -14.09
CA GLU A 67 -0.08 -15.30 -14.39
C GLU A 67 -1.02 -14.11 -14.57
N GLU A 68 -1.00 -13.10 -13.69
CA GLU A 68 -1.80 -11.87 -13.87
C GLU A 68 -1.43 -11.13 -15.16
N THR A 69 -0.14 -11.09 -15.50
CA THR A 69 0.35 -10.51 -16.76
C THR A 69 -0.18 -11.28 -17.98
N PHE A 70 -0.36 -12.60 -17.85
CA PHE A 70 -0.80 -13.47 -18.94
C PHE A 70 -2.29 -13.33 -19.25
N PHE A 71 -3.12 -13.14 -18.22
CA PHE A 71 -4.56 -12.90 -18.39
C PHE A 71 -4.87 -11.53 -19.00
N GLU A 72 -4.07 -10.50 -18.69
CA GLU A 72 -4.31 -9.15 -19.22
C GLU A 72 -3.98 -9.03 -20.73
N MET A 73 -3.04 -9.85 -21.24
CA MET A 73 -2.61 -9.82 -22.65
C MET A 73 -3.42 -10.70 -23.61
N THR A 74 -4.28 -11.60 -23.11
CA THR A 74 -5.02 -12.57 -23.95
C THR A 74 -6.50 -12.22 -24.15
N VAL A 75 -7.00 -11.15 -23.53
CA VAL A 75 -8.41 -10.71 -23.61
C VAL A 75 -8.59 -9.50 -24.55
N ASN A 76 -7.60 -9.15 -25.36
CA ASN A 76 -7.69 -8.06 -26.35
C ASN A 76 -7.45 -8.56 -27.79
#